data_AF-W2KT48-F1
#
_entry.id   AF-W2KT48-F1
#
_cell.length_a   1.000
_cell.length_b   1.000
_cell.length_c   1.000
_cell.angle_alpha   90.00
_cell.angle_beta   90.00
_cell.angle_gamma   90.00
#
_symmetry.space_group_name_H-M   'P 1'
#
loop_
_entity.id
_entity.type
_entity.pdbx_description
1 polymer ?
#
loop_
_entity_poly.entity_id
_entity_poly.type
_entity_poly.pdbx_seq_one_letter_code
_entity_poly.pdbx_strand_id
1 'polypeptide(L)'
;MKQALVHCVNEGPSRHLTNQAIRRNDEFATAERKLLVMWFVLGLAPLILQTRSFLKFVTPHKVTTSLVVPPNVDQKTVNMTELCPALGLQMAQVWWNFETTHYYDTQQGRLCLIVSPQYNCHGNYVVGTEKSKASSQAPTSCINNSFVAEMYFYHGTIGFYSFYEEITGTYCTTDRTIYGRIAGLGTFDINGSLLARDGGSHGYRMSYWFATVGTVWILYRAIVFRRSYVSCKRFGRKCDELGENLDLNTATVFVYETMRLSAHGAANYHRVVLLYLLVEGIMSDLFLLVATDEMFAWLQYISFGYNLSGLVLLLFEMIENMGWLNERTRLCIKRLLFSYESSLFGELLSAIGQSHFLTSLSHSDLKDSGSTARAVSYYVWGLVGHGVIVLPLIGFIMSVRIVRAITYMRWRYGVDWNVFVAPCSVDTTLGMLSKMMMLRGYEWMEGELCYKRDALKAFGILRMEEDGAEFLALRKLCWFHVPRHELAVIGAVSGQRVEPCTERPCLGVVGFFDRSLGGSIAETGRQRLAMIHGRSRSILRPAPLHIFPAP
;
A
#
# COMPACT_ATOMS: atom_id res chain seq x y z
N MET A 1 -42.77 14.05 14.47
CA MET A 1 -41.92 13.21 13.60
C MET A 1 -41.05 12.36 14.53
N LYS A 2 -41.32 11.05 14.69
CA LYS A 2 -40.54 10.19 15.60
C LYS A 2 -39.25 9.77 14.89
N GLN A 3 -38.09 10.22 15.34
CA GLN A 3 -36.80 9.66 14.92
C GLN A 3 -36.77 8.17 15.29
N ALA A 4 -36.33 7.33 14.36
CA ALA A 4 -36.16 5.90 14.64
C ALA A 4 -35.05 5.73 15.70
N LEU A 5 -35.37 5.07 16.81
CA LEU A 5 -34.40 4.76 17.85
C LEU A 5 -33.61 3.52 17.43
N VAL A 6 -32.32 3.69 17.15
CA VAL A 6 -31.40 2.60 16.84
C VAL A 6 -30.55 2.32 18.08
N HIS A 7 -30.59 1.10 18.60
CA HIS A 7 -29.78 0.69 19.75
C HIS A 7 -28.45 0.07 19.31
N CYS A 8 -27.41 0.17 20.15
CA CYS A 8 -26.10 -0.43 19.84
C CYS A 8 -26.16 -1.96 19.57
N VAL A 9 -27.18 -2.66 20.11
CA VAL A 9 -27.28 -4.14 20.12
C VAL A 9 -28.22 -4.71 19.05
N ASN A 10 -29.08 -3.89 18.43
CA ASN A 10 -30.05 -4.37 17.44
C ASN A 10 -29.41 -4.53 16.04
N GLU A 11 -28.73 -5.65 15.81
CA GLU A 11 -28.37 -6.14 14.47
C GLU A 11 -28.98 -7.54 14.19
N GLY A 12 -30.17 -7.82 14.73
CA GLY A 12 -30.99 -8.94 14.26
C GLY A 12 -31.53 -8.67 12.85
N PRO A 13 -31.98 -9.69 12.09
CA PRO A 13 -32.66 -9.45 10.83
C PRO A 13 -33.96 -8.69 11.14
N SER A 14 -33.93 -7.37 11.04
CA SER A 14 -35.14 -6.56 11.13
C SER A 14 -36.09 -7.05 10.04
N ARG A 15 -37.24 -7.58 10.48
CA ARG A 15 -38.38 -7.89 9.62
C ARG A 15 -38.55 -6.74 8.63
N HIS A 16 -38.69 -7.08 7.35
CA HIS A 16 -39.17 -6.18 6.32
C HIS A 16 -40.50 -5.56 6.77
N LEU A 17 -40.44 -4.45 7.51
CA LEU A 17 -41.57 -3.57 7.71
C LEU A 17 -41.61 -2.69 6.45
N THR A 18 -42.39 -3.19 5.50
CA THR A 18 -42.94 -2.47 4.35
C THR A 18 -43.50 -1.13 4.80
N ASN A 19 -42.69 -0.08 4.70
CA ASN A 19 -43.18 1.27 4.41
C ASN A 19 -42.73 1.62 3.00
N GLN A 20 -43.43 1.00 2.04
CA GLN A 20 -43.25 1.20 0.61
C GLN A 20 -44.02 2.44 0.11
N ALA A 21 -44.16 3.47 0.94
CA ALA A 21 -44.85 4.69 0.56
C ALA A 21 -44.10 5.90 1.11
N ILE A 22 -43.77 6.82 0.19
CA ILE A 22 -43.26 8.19 0.41
C ILE A 22 -41.73 8.34 0.36
N ARG A 23 -41.15 8.21 -0.85
CA ARG A 23 -40.64 9.36 -1.63
C ARG A 23 -40.02 8.86 -2.94
N ARG A 24 -40.79 9.00 -4.01
CA ARG A 24 -40.28 9.12 -5.36
C ARG A 24 -39.88 10.58 -5.53
N ASN A 25 -38.58 10.86 -5.48
CA ASN A 25 -37.92 11.99 -6.14
C ASN A 25 -36.41 11.70 -6.16
N ASP A 26 -35.80 11.94 -7.31
CA ASP A 26 -34.44 11.62 -7.69
C ASP A 26 -33.39 11.98 -6.63
N GLU A 27 -32.71 10.97 -6.07
CA GLU A 27 -31.36 11.15 -5.51
C GLU A 27 -30.61 9.81 -5.50
N PHE A 28 -29.44 9.84 -6.12
CA PHE A 28 -28.48 8.76 -6.35
C PHE A 28 -28.27 7.82 -5.14
N ALA A 29 -28.51 6.52 -5.33
CA ALA A 29 -28.06 5.33 -4.56
C ALA A 29 -28.02 5.43 -3.01
N THR A 30 -28.60 4.43 -2.30
CA THR A 30 -28.55 4.33 -0.82
C THR A 30 -27.13 4.39 -0.26
N ALA A 31 -26.97 4.77 1.02
CA ALA A 31 -25.67 4.86 1.67
C ALA A 31 -24.93 3.51 1.65
N GLU A 32 -25.66 2.40 1.87
CA GLU A 32 -25.11 1.04 1.70
C GLU A 32 -24.53 0.84 0.29
N ARG A 33 -25.25 1.20 -0.77
CA ARG A 33 -24.78 1.03 -2.16
C ARG A 33 -23.54 1.86 -2.45
N LYS A 34 -23.51 3.13 -2.02
CA LYS A 34 -22.34 4.01 -2.22
C LYS A 34 -21.08 3.43 -1.56
N LEU A 35 -21.20 2.98 -0.31
CA LEU A 35 -20.09 2.36 0.41
C LEU A 35 -19.62 1.05 -0.25
N LEU A 36 -20.54 0.21 -0.73
CA LEU A 36 -20.19 -1.03 -1.42
C LEU A 36 -19.52 -0.80 -2.78
N VAL A 37 -19.95 0.21 -3.53
CA VAL A 37 -19.27 0.62 -4.78
C VAL A 37 -17.86 1.11 -4.48
N MET A 38 -17.69 1.97 -3.47
CA MET A 38 -16.36 2.46 -3.09
C MET A 38 -15.46 1.34 -2.58
N TRP A 39 -15.98 0.39 -1.79
CA TRP A 39 -15.26 -0.80 -1.34
C TRP A 39 -14.81 -1.68 -2.52
N PHE A 40 -15.66 -1.85 -3.53
CA PHE A 40 -15.31 -2.61 -4.72
C PHE A 40 -14.15 -1.96 -5.47
N VAL A 41 -14.24 -0.65 -5.74
CA VAL A 41 -13.25 0.11 -6.53
C VAL A 41 -11.92 0.22 -5.79
N LEU A 42 -11.93 0.58 -4.50
CA LEU A 42 -10.72 0.86 -3.73
C LEU A 42 -10.11 -0.38 -3.08
N GLY A 43 -10.86 -1.48 -2.98
CA GLY A 43 -10.43 -2.69 -2.29
C GLY A 43 -10.41 -3.93 -3.16
N LEU A 44 -11.58 -4.39 -3.60
CA LEU A 44 -11.69 -5.68 -4.30
C LEU A 44 -10.98 -5.69 -5.66
N ALA A 45 -11.13 -4.61 -6.46
CA ALA A 45 -10.47 -4.52 -7.76
C ALA A 45 -8.93 -4.58 -7.65
N PRO A 46 -8.28 -3.79 -6.76
CA PRO A 46 -6.85 -3.94 -6.47
C PRO A 46 -6.46 -5.35 -6.01
N LEU A 47 -7.25 -6.00 -5.15
CA LEU A 47 -6.98 -7.38 -4.70
C LEU A 47 -6.98 -8.38 -5.86
N ILE A 48 -7.93 -8.25 -6.79
CA ILE A 48 -8.00 -9.11 -7.98
C ILE A 48 -6.76 -8.94 -8.85
N LEU A 49 -6.34 -7.68 -9.08
CA LEU A 49 -5.12 -7.39 -9.82
C LEU A 49 -3.90 -7.99 -9.13
N GLN A 50 -3.77 -7.80 -7.82
CA GLN A 50 -2.68 -8.36 -7.03
C GLN A 50 -2.67 -9.90 -7.06
N THR A 51 -3.84 -10.53 -7.01
CA THR A 51 -3.97 -12.00 -7.06
C THR A 51 -3.56 -12.53 -8.44
N ARG A 52 -4.01 -11.89 -9.52
CA ARG A 52 -3.58 -12.21 -10.89
C ARG A 52 -2.06 -12.12 -11.04
N SER A 53 -1.49 -11.06 -10.49
CA SER A 53 -0.06 -10.78 -10.44
C SER A 53 0.72 -11.86 -9.69
N PHE A 54 0.26 -12.22 -8.49
CA PHE A 54 0.82 -13.33 -7.70
C PHE A 54 0.79 -14.66 -8.47
N LEU A 55 -0.33 -14.97 -9.13
CA LEU A 55 -0.48 -16.21 -9.90
C LEU A 55 0.52 -16.32 -11.06
N LYS A 56 0.88 -15.21 -11.70
CA LYS A 56 1.92 -15.21 -12.76
C LYS A 56 3.28 -15.64 -12.22
N PHE A 57 3.65 -15.19 -11.02
CA PHE A 57 4.98 -15.45 -10.44
C PHE A 57 5.09 -16.76 -9.68
N VAL A 58 3.98 -17.27 -9.14
CA VAL A 58 3.96 -18.56 -8.43
C VAL A 58 3.90 -19.76 -9.38
N THR A 59 3.49 -19.54 -10.64
CA THR A 59 3.41 -20.60 -11.65
C THR A 59 4.82 -21.10 -11.98
N PRO A 60 5.06 -22.43 -11.95
CA PRO A 60 6.36 -22.98 -12.32
C PRO A 60 6.75 -22.62 -13.75
N HIS A 61 8.01 -22.24 -13.94
CA HIS A 61 8.54 -21.81 -15.23
C HIS A 61 9.70 -22.70 -15.69
N LYS A 62 10.05 -22.57 -16.97
CA LYS A 62 11.21 -23.23 -17.59
C LYS A 62 12.02 -22.20 -18.35
N VAL A 63 13.33 -22.24 -18.17
CA VAL A 63 14.27 -21.44 -18.96
C VAL A 63 14.37 -22.03 -20.36
N THR A 64 14.27 -21.19 -21.39
CA THR A 64 14.45 -21.62 -22.77
C THR A 64 15.80 -22.31 -22.96
N THR A 65 15.82 -23.41 -23.71
CA THR A 65 16.96 -24.32 -23.79
C THR A 65 18.23 -23.68 -24.34
N SER A 66 18.10 -22.72 -25.26
CA SER A 66 19.21 -21.93 -25.83
C SER A 66 19.93 -21.06 -24.79
N LEU A 67 19.27 -20.78 -23.66
CA LEU A 67 19.76 -19.90 -22.62
C LEU A 67 20.38 -20.65 -21.43
N VAL A 68 20.28 -21.98 -21.40
CA VAL A 68 20.83 -22.81 -20.32
C VAL A 68 22.29 -23.15 -20.63
N VAL A 69 23.18 -22.92 -19.67
CA VAL A 69 24.60 -23.31 -19.77
C VAL A 69 24.69 -24.85 -19.78
N PRO A 70 25.22 -25.47 -20.84
CA PRO A 70 25.38 -26.91 -20.88
C PRO A 70 26.43 -27.39 -19.86
N PRO A 71 26.31 -28.61 -19.34
CA PRO A 71 27.33 -29.17 -18.46
C PRO A 71 28.67 -29.32 -19.19
N ASN A 72 29.78 -29.11 -18.46
CA ASN A 72 31.15 -29.28 -18.94
C ASN A 72 31.62 -28.28 -20.02
N VAL A 73 31.04 -27.08 -20.09
CA VAL A 73 31.55 -26.00 -20.95
C VAL A 73 32.36 -25.01 -20.12
N ASP A 74 33.57 -24.70 -20.57
CA ASP A 74 34.46 -23.77 -19.87
C ASP A 74 34.03 -22.32 -20.06
N GLN A 75 34.12 -21.56 -18.97
CA GLN A 75 33.92 -20.12 -18.93
C GLN A 75 35.04 -19.40 -19.69
N LYS A 76 34.67 -18.43 -20.54
CA LYS A 76 35.62 -17.59 -21.30
C LYS A 76 35.39 -16.10 -21.04
N THR A 77 36.48 -15.33 -21.01
CA THR A 77 36.49 -13.89 -20.70
C THR A 77 37.27 -13.05 -21.73
N VAL A 78 37.67 -13.65 -22.85
CA VAL A 78 38.50 -13.00 -23.89
C VAL A 78 37.62 -12.18 -24.84
N ASN A 79 38.09 -11.01 -25.28
CA ASN A 79 37.43 -10.14 -26.29
C ASN A 79 35.92 -9.90 -26.07
N MET A 80 35.53 -9.70 -24.81
CA MET A 80 34.12 -9.60 -24.43
C MET A 80 33.33 -8.52 -25.15
N THR A 81 33.92 -7.36 -25.41
CA THR A 81 33.28 -6.23 -26.10
C THR A 81 32.90 -6.54 -27.55
N GLU A 82 33.61 -7.48 -28.19
CA GLU A 82 33.32 -7.92 -29.55
C GLU A 82 32.40 -9.13 -29.56
N LEU A 83 32.62 -10.09 -28.65
CA LEU A 83 31.93 -11.38 -28.64
C LEU A 83 30.58 -11.32 -27.92
N CYS A 84 30.41 -10.41 -26.96
CA CYS A 84 29.20 -10.17 -26.19
C CYS A 84 28.92 -8.65 -26.17
N PRO A 85 28.46 -8.09 -27.30
CA PRO A 85 28.51 -6.65 -27.53
C PRO A 85 27.39 -5.84 -26.87
N ALA A 86 26.39 -6.49 -26.27
CA ALA A 86 25.24 -5.80 -25.70
C ALA A 86 25.62 -5.00 -24.44
N LEU A 87 25.13 -3.77 -24.35
CA LEU A 87 25.43 -2.83 -23.26
C LEU A 87 24.21 -2.51 -22.38
N GLY A 88 23.01 -2.85 -22.85
CA GLY A 88 21.78 -2.54 -22.13
C GLY A 88 20.55 -3.18 -22.75
N LEU A 89 19.44 -3.04 -22.02
CA LEU A 89 18.13 -3.57 -22.34
C LEU A 89 17.10 -2.44 -22.24
N GLN A 90 16.33 -2.26 -23.30
CA GLN A 90 15.12 -1.45 -23.27
C GLN A 90 13.93 -2.39 -23.13
N MET A 91 13.18 -2.28 -22.02
CA MET A 91 11.95 -3.02 -21.78
C MET A 91 10.98 -2.19 -20.93
N ALA A 92 9.66 -2.31 -21.17
CA ALA A 92 8.61 -1.62 -20.43
C ALA A 92 8.86 -0.11 -20.21
N GLN A 93 9.33 0.58 -21.25
CA GLN A 93 9.65 2.03 -21.26
C GLN A 93 10.81 2.44 -20.35
N VAL A 94 11.58 1.49 -19.80
CA VAL A 94 12.74 1.74 -18.95
C VAL A 94 14.00 1.17 -19.61
N TRP A 95 15.07 1.94 -19.52
CA TRP A 95 16.41 1.48 -19.88
C TRP A 95 17.11 0.84 -18.69
N TRP A 96 17.68 -0.34 -18.90
CA TRP A 96 18.39 -1.13 -17.90
C TRP A 96 19.83 -1.37 -18.35
N ASN A 97 20.79 -0.99 -17.50
CA ASN A 97 22.18 -1.37 -17.75
C ASN A 97 22.46 -2.76 -17.22
N PHE A 98 23.27 -3.48 -17.97
CA PHE A 98 23.94 -4.68 -17.48
C PHE A 98 25.37 -4.69 -17.99
N GLU A 99 26.25 -5.32 -17.23
CA GLU A 99 27.60 -5.67 -17.67
C GLU A 99 27.61 -7.15 -18.04
N THR A 100 28.29 -7.51 -19.13
CA THR A 100 28.60 -8.91 -19.38
C THR A 100 29.86 -9.25 -18.59
N THR A 101 29.91 -10.42 -17.93
CA THR A 101 31.10 -10.83 -17.16
C THR A 101 31.90 -11.95 -17.81
N HIS A 102 31.24 -12.83 -18.57
CA HIS A 102 31.87 -13.93 -19.30
C HIS A 102 30.89 -14.54 -20.31
N TYR A 103 31.37 -15.50 -21.09
CA TYR A 103 30.55 -16.25 -22.03
C TYR A 103 30.94 -17.73 -22.12
N TYR A 104 30.06 -18.50 -22.73
CA TYR A 104 30.23 -19.91 -23.07
C TYR A 104 30.03 -20.09 -24.57
N ASP A 105 30.91 -20.84 -25.23
CA ASP A 105 30.67 -21.28 -26.60
C ASP A 105 29.88 -22.58 -26.56
N THR A 106 28.64 -22.55 -27.06
CA THR A 106 27.74 -23.71 -27.08
C THR A 106 27.42 -24.10 -28.52
N GLN A 107 26.82 -25.29 -28.71
CA GLN A 107 26.37 -25.71 -30.04
C GLN A 107 25.24 -24.82 -30.61
N GLN A 108 24.50 -24.13 -29.76
CA GLN A 108 23.35 -23.29 -30.12
C GLN A 108 23.74 -21.82 -30.34
N GLY A 109 25.01 -21.48 -30.12
CA GLY A 109 25.53 -20.13 -30.23
C GLY A 109 26.36 -19.72 -29.02
N ARG A 110 26.70 -18.43 -28.96
CA ARG A 110 27.45 -17.88 -27.84
C ARG A 110 26.49 -17.39 -26.76
N LEU A 111 26.63 -17.96 -25.57
CA LEU A 111 25.83 -17.63 -24.42
C LEU A 111 26.62 -16.65 -23.53
N CYS A 112 26.11 -15.43 -23.37
CA CYS A 112 26.77 -14.37 -22.62
C CYS A 112 26.09 -14.18 -21.26
N LEU A 113 26.85 -14.27 -20.16
CA LEU A 113 26.32 -14.02 -18.81
C LEU A 113 26.33 -12.51 -18.52
N ILE A 114 25.15 -12.00 -18.19
CA ILE A 114 24.94 -10.63 -17.74
C ILE A 114 24.76 -10.54 -16.24
N VAL A 115 25.18 -9.41 -15.70
CA VAL A 115 24.83 -8.99 -14.35
C VAL A 115 24.39 -7.53 -14.37
N SER A 116 23.38 -7.19 -13.58
CA SER A 116 23.00 -5.81 -13.28
C SER A 116 23.24 -5.58 -11.79
N PRO A 117 24.44 -5.11 -11.39
CA PRO A 117 24.86 -5.13 -10.01
C PRO A 117 23.98 -4.32 -9.07
N GLN A 118 23.53 -3.15 -9.53
CA GLN A 118 22.65 -2.25 -8.78
C GLN A 118 21.26 -2.84 -8.50
N TYR A 119 20.87 -3.88 -9.26
CA TYR A 119 19.60 -4.55 -9.12
C TYR A 119 19.74 -6.02 -8.71
N ASN A 120 20.96 -6.51 -8.42
CA ASN A 120 21.19 -7.93 -8.14
C ASN A 120 20.53 -8.85 -9.20
N CYS A 121 20.61 -8.46 -10.47
CA CYS A 121 20.13 -9.27 -11.58
C CYS A 121 21.27 -10.10 -12.17
N HIS A 122 20.99 -11.35 -12.52
CA HIS A 122 21.93 -12.28 -13.14
C HIS A 122 21.21 -13.14 -14.17
N GLY A 123 21.81 -13.39 -15.31
CA GLY A 123 21.15 -14.16 -16.36
C GLY A 123 21.99 -14.32 -17.61
N ASN A 124 21.42 -14.97 -18.61
CA ASN A 124 22.08 -15.19 -19.88
C ASN A 124 21.32 -14.56 -21.03
N TYR A 125 22.05 -14.15 -22.06
CA TYR A 125 21.47 -13.82 -23.35
C TYR A 125 22.23 -14.48 -24.50
N VAL A 126 21.53 -14.66 -25.61
CA VAL A 126 22.07 -15.09 -26.88
C VAL A 126 21.58 -14.14 -27.98
N VAL A 127 22.48 -13.82 -28.90
CA VAL A 127 22.15 -13.06 -30.12
C VAL A 127 22.28 -14.03 -31.30
N GLY A 128 21.18 -14.19 -32.03
CA GLY A 128 21.14 -15.00 -33.23
C GLY A 128 21.93 -14.37 -34.38
N THR A 129 22.34 -15.20 -35.34
CA THR A 129 23.05 -14.76 -36.55
C THR A 129 22.11 -14.22 -37.63
N GLU A 130 20.82 -14.50 -37.51
CA GLU A 130 19.81 -14.10 -38.49
C GLU A 130 19.37 -12.65 -38.28
N LYS A 131 19.38 -11.86 -39.36
CA LYS A 131 18.80 -10.52 -39.35
C LYS A 131 17.29 -10.63 -39.17
N SER A 132 16.75 -9.77 -38.32
CA SER A 132 15.32 -9.68 -38.01
C SER A 132 14.81 -8.26 -38.18
N LYS A 133 13.49 -8.13 -38.31
CA LYS A 133 12.83 -6.83 -38.30
C LYS A 133 13.00 -6.20 -36.92
N ALA A 134 13.46 -4.95 -36.87
CA ALA A 134 13.64 -4.23 -35.62
C ALA A 134 12.36 -4.20 -34.76
N SER A 135 12.54 -4.29 -33.44
CA SER A 135 11.46 -4.11 -32.47
C SER A 135 10.76 -2.76 -32.69
N SER A 136 9.45 -2.72 -32.41
CA SER A 136 8.67 -1.48 -32.48
C SER A 136 9.14 -0.40 -31.49
N GLN A 137 9.93 -0.79 -30.49
CA GLN A 137 10.51 0.12 -29.48
C GLN A 137 11.90 0.61 -29.87
N ALA A 138 12.50 0.05 -30.93
CA ALA A 138 13.83 0.42 -31.39
C ALA A 138 13.79 1.72 -32.22
N PRO A 139 14.85 2.56 -32.15
CA PRO A 139 14.95 3.76 -32.98
C PRO A 139 15.07 3.41 -34.47
N THR A 140 14.78 4.39 -35.33
CA THR A 140 14.81 4.21 -36.79
C THR A 140 16.18 3.81 -37.33
N SER A 141 17.25 4.14 -36.61
CA SER A 141 18.63 3.70 -36.91
C SER A 141 18.80 2.17 -36.89
N CYS A 142 17.95 1.44 -36.17
CA CYS A 142 18.06 -0.01 -35.98
C CYS A 142 17.36 -0.87 -37.04
N ILE A 143 16.60 -0.26 -37.97
CA ILE A 143 15.71 -0.96 -38.91
C ILE A 143 16.44 -2.07 -39.71
N ASN A 144 17.66 -1.82 -40.17
CA ASN A 144 18.44 -2.74 -41.03
C ASN A 144 19.55 -3.51 -40.29
N ASN A 145 19.69 -3.24 -38.98
CA ASN A 145 20.83 -3.60 -38.13
C ASN A 145 20.37 -4.37 -36.88
N SER A 146 19.24 -5.07 -37.00
CA SER A 146 18.62 -5.83 -35.90
C SER A 146 18.78 -7.33 -36.11
N PHE A 147 19.06 -8.04 -35.02
CA PHE A 147 19.22 -9.50 -34.95
C PHE A 147 18.29 -10.06 -33.88
N VAL A 148 17.89 -11.32 -34.01
CA VAL A 148 17.08 -11.99 -32.97
C VAL A 148 17.87 -12.06 -31.68
N ALA A 149 17.23 -11.72 -30.55
CA ALA A 149 17.82 -11.84 -29.23
C ALA A 149 16.86 -12.53 -28.27
N GLU A 150 17.40 -13.48 -27.51
CA GLU A 150 16.72 -14.15 -26.41
C GLU A 150 17.53 -13.96 -25.14
N MET A 151 16.84 -13.83 -24.02
CA MET A 151 17.44 -13.46 -22.75
C MET A 151 16.57 -13.98 -21.62
N TYR A 152 17.19 -14.40 -20.52
CA TYR A 152 16.51 -14.45 -19.24
C TYR A 152 17.39 -13.84 -18.18
N PHE A 153 16.77 -13.38 -17.10
CA PHE A 153 17.49 -13.10 -15.88
C PHE A 153 16.62 -13.42 -14.66
N TYR A 154 17.32 -13.62 -13.56
CA TYR A 154 16.76 -13.60 -12.23
C TYR A 154 17.19 -12.32 -11.54
N HIS A 155 16.26 -11.68 -10.86
CA HIS A 155 16.53 -10.52 -10.01
C HIS A 155 16.29 -10.92 -8.56
N GLY A 156 17.35 -10.90 -7.76
CA GLY A 156 17.31 -11.31 -6.37
C GLY A 156 16.57 -10.33 -5.46
N THR A 157 15.74 -10.86 -4.57
CA THR A 157 14.94 -10.07 -3.63
C THR A 157 15.68 -9.81 -2.31
N ILE A 158 14.99 -9.25 -1.30
CA ILE A 158 15.48 -9.19 0.09
C ILE A 158 15.40 -10.59 0.77
N GLY A 159 14.63 -11.52 0.21
CA GLY A 159 14.50 -12.89 0.70
C GLY A 159 15.46 -13.87 0.02
N PHE A 160 15.28 -15.17 0.28
CA PHE A 160 16.09 -16.24 -0.34
C PHE A 160 15.72 -16.55 -1.80
N TYR A 161 14.76 -15.82 -2.40
CA TYR A 161 14.25 -16.10 -3.74
C TYR A 161 14.51 -14.96 -4.72
N SER A 162 14.38 -15.26 -6.00
CA SER A 162 14.54 -14.32 -7.10
C SER A 162 13.35 -14.37 -8.06
N PHE A 163 13.02 -13.23 -8.66
CA PHE A 163 12.04 -13.14 -9.74
C PHE A 163 12.70 -13.49 -11.07
N TYR A 164 12.05 -14.35 -11.83
CA TYR A 164 12.47 -14.75 -13.17
C TYR A 164 11.71 -13.94 -14.21
N GLU A 165 12.46 -13.45 -15.18
CA GLU A 165 11.94 -12.83 -16.40
C GLU A 165 12.64 -13.45 -17.60
N GLU A 166 11.85 -13.87 -18.58
CA GLU A 166 12.34 -14.27 -19.89
C GLU A 166 11.88 -13.27 -20.94
N ILE A 167 12.81 -12.91 -21.82
CA ILE A 167 12.70 -11.81 -22.76
C ILE A 167 13.03 -12.33 -24.15
N THR A 168 12.15 -11.99 -25.07
CA THR A 168 12.38 -12.18 -26.51
C THR A 168 12.33 -10.83 -27.20
N GLY A 169 13.18 -10.62 -28.20
CA GLY A 169 13.26 -9.33 -28.85
C GLY A 169 14.32 -9.26 -29.93
N THR A 170 14.86 -8.06 -30.11
CA THR A 170 15.87 -7.79 -31.13
C THR A 170 17.04 -7.02 -30.57
N TYR A 171 18.25 -7.47 -30.87
CA TYR A 171 19.49 -6.75 -30.60
C TYR A 171 19.84 -5.82 -31.76
N CYS A 172 20.09 -4.54 -31.48
CA CYS A 172 20.52 -3.56 -32.47
C CYS A 172 22.04 -3.36 -32.42
N THR A 173 22.73 -3.55 -33.56
CA THR A 173 24.20 -3.37 -33.61
C THR A 173 24.64 -1.90 -33.59
N THR A 174 23.75 -0.97 -33.93
CA THR A 174 24.07 0.47 -34.02
C THR A 174 24.25 1.12 -32.65
N ASP A 175 23.35 0.82 -31.70
CA ASP A 175 23.40 1.35 -30.33
C ASP A 175 23.77 0.30 -29.28
N ARG A 176 23.93 -0.96 -29.68
CA ARG A 176 24.29 -2.10 -28.84
C ARG A 176 23.26 -2.43 -27.75
N THR A 177 21.98 -2.24 -28.06
CA THR A 177 20.86 -2.46 -27.13
C THR A 177 20.03 -3.68 -27.50
N ILE A 178 19.58 -4.42 -26.50
CA ILE A 178 18.51 -5.40 -26.65
C ILE A 178 17.16 -4.69 -26.45
N TYR A 179 16.30 -4.72 -27.46
CA TYR A 179 14.92 -4.23 -27.37
C TYR A 179 14.00 -5.43 -27.16
N GLY A 180 13.59 -5.63 -25.92
CA GLY A 180 12.94 -6.85 -25.45
C GLY A 180 11.48 -6.67 -25.08
N ARG A 181 10.71 -7.75 -25.21
CA ARG A 181 9.39 -7.91 -24.59
C ARG A 181 9.37 -9.18 -23.76
N ILE A 182 8.51 -9.21 -22.77
CA ILE A 182 8.49 -10.32 -21.82
C ILE A 182 7.69 -11.50 -22.35
N ALA A 183 8.36 -12.64 -22.36
CA ALA A 183 7.88 -13.92 -22.84
C ALA A 183 7.53 -14.87 -21.69
N GLY A 184 8.20 -14.75 -20.54
CA GLY A 184 8.02 -15.63 -19.39
C GLY A 184 8.22 -14.92 -18.06
N LEU A 185 7.49 -15.36 -17.04
CA LEU A 185 7.59 -14.88 -15.66
C LEU A 185 7.57 -16.07 -14.71
N GLY A 186 8.18 -15.89 -13.54
CA GLY A 186 8.24 -16.92 -12.53
C GLY A 186 9.10 -16.49 -11.34
N THR A 187 9.42 -17.44 -10.47
CA THR A 187 10.26 -17.22 -9.28
C THR A 187 11.07 -18.47 -8.98
N PHE A 188 12.23 -18.32 -8.34
CA PHE A 188 13.03 -19.47 -7.91
C PHE A 188 13.74 -19.18 -6.59
N ASP A 189 13.87 -20.21 -5.74
CA ASP A 189 14.54 -20.12 -4.44
C ASP A 189 16.07 -20.10 -4.61
N ILE A 190 16.55 -18.96 -5.10
CA ILE A 190 17.96 -18.65 -5.29
C ILE A 190 18.20 -17.17 -5.02
N ASN A 191 19.35 -16.82 -4.43
CA ASN A 191 19.80 -15.42 -4.31
C ASN A 191 21.32 -15.36 -4.05
N GLY A 192 21.88 -14.15 -4.05
CA GLY A 192 23.26 -13.86 -3.67
C GLY A 192 24.29 -14.58 -4.54
N SER A 193 25.27 -15.22 -3.92
CA SER A 193 26.37 -15.88 -4.62
C SER A 193 25.93 -17.09 -5.45
N LEU A 194 24.87 -17.78 -5.03
CA LEU A 194 24.28 -18.90 -5.79
C LEU A 194 23.65 -18.38 -7.08
N LEU A 195 22.90 -17.27 -6.98
CA LEU A 195 22.29 -16.61 -8.12
C LEU A 195 23.34 -16.15 -9.14
N ALA A 196 24.44 -15.56 -8.68
CA ALA A 196 25.54 -15.10 -9.54
C ALA A 196 26.26 -16.23 -10.30
N ARG A 197 26.04 -17.50 -9.92
CA ARG A 197 26.63 -18.68 -10.55
C ARG A 197 25.59 -19.57 -11.23
N ASP A 198 24.33 -19.13 -11.31
CA ASP A 198 23.28 -19.94 -11.91
C ASP A 198 23.39 -19.92 -13.43
N GLY A 199 23.65 -21.10 -14.00
CA GLY A 199 23.64 -21.31 -15.45
C GLY A 199 22.26 -21.67 -16.02
N GLY A 200 21.21 -21.70 -15.20
CA GLY A 200 19.90 -22.19 -15.62
C GLY A 200 19.78 -23.72 -15.55
N SER A 201 18.60 -24.24 -15.84
CA SER A 201 18.36 -25.70 -15.92
C SER A 201 17.16 -26.01 -16.81
N HIS A 202 17.15 -27.19 -17.41
CA HIS A 202 16.05 -27.66 -18.26
C HIS A 202 14.78 -28.08 -17.49
N GLY A 203 14.87 -28.27 -16.17
CA GLY A 203 13.75 -28.62 -15.30
C GLY A 203 12.80 -27.45 -15.04
N TYR A 204 11.58 -27.76 -14.57
CA TYR A 204 10.70 -26.74 -14.02
C TYR A 204 11.29 -26.15 -12.74
N ARG A 205 11.18 -24.84 -12.58
CA ARG A 205 11.63 -24.08 -11.42
C ARG A 205 10.46 -23.31 -10.82
N MET A 206 10.45 -23.18 -9.50
CA MET A 206 9.48 -22.36 -8.76
C MET A 206 10.08 -21.97 -7.40
N SER A 207 9.59 -20.89 -6.79
CA SER A 207 9.93 -20.54 -5.41
C SER A 207 8.84 -21.01 -4.45
N TYR A 208 9.18 -21.92 -3.55
CA TYR A 208 8.29 -22.33 -2.46
C TYR A 208 8.18 -21.23 -1.40
N TRP A 209 9.25 -20.44 -1.22
CA TRP A 209 9.23 -19.29 -0.31
C TRP A 209 8.22 -18.24 -0.76
N PHE A 210 8.33 -17.77 -2.01
CA PHE A 210 7.41 -16.81 -2.58
C PHE A 210 5.98 -17.33 -2.60
N ALA A 211 5.77 -18.60 -2.98
CA ALA A 211 4.47 -19.24 -2.95
C ALA A 211 3.84 -19.17 -1.56
N THR A 212 4.61 -19.50 -0.52
CA THR A 212 4.13 -19.54 0.87
C THR A 212 3.84 -18.14 1.39
N VAL A 213 4.82 -17.24 1.34
CA VAL A 213 4.72 -15.88 1.88
C VAL A 213 3.67 -15.06 1.10
N GLY A 214 3.68 -15.16 -0.22
CA GLY A 214 2.69 -14.52 -1.08
C GLY A 214 1.27 -15.03 -0.82
N THR A 215 1.08 -16.34 -0.62
CA THR A 215 -0.22 -16.89 -0.23
C THR A 215 -0.70 -16.33 1.11
N VAL A 216 0.17 -16.29 2.12
CA VAL A 216 -0.15 -15.69 3.43
C VAL A 216 -0.56 -14.23 3.26
N TRP A 217 0.15 -13.47 2.44
CA TRP A 217 -0.16 -12.06 2.19
C TRP A 217 -1.50 -11.85 1.48
N ILE A 218 -1.79 -12.61 0.43
CA ILE A 218 -3.08 -12.55 -0.29
C ILE A 218 -4.23 -12.94 0.62
N LEU A 219 -4.09 -14.02 1.40
CA LEU A 219 -5.10 -14.43 2.38
C LEU A 219 -5.34 -13.35 3.43
N TYR A 220 -4.27 -12.76 3.95
CA TYR A 220 -4.36 -11.67 4.91
C TYR A 220 -5.14 -10.47 4.34
N ARG A 221 -4.77 -10.02 3.14
CA ARG A 221 -5.48 -8.93 2.43
C ARG A 221 -6.95 -9.28 2.20
N ALA A 222 -7.26 -10.51 1.77
CA ALA A 222 -8.64 -10.97 1.59
C ALA A 222 -9.46 -10.87 2.89
N ILE A 223 -8.87 -11.20 4.03
CA ILE A 223 -9.51 -11.04 5.35
C ILE A 223 -9.75 -9.56 5.67
N VAL A 224 -8.78 -8.68 5.44
CA VAL A 224 -8.93 -7.22 5.63
C VAL A 224 -10.09 -6.68 4.78
N PHE A 225 -10.18 -7.08 3.50
CA PHE A 225 -11.25 -6.66 2.61
C PHE A 225 -12.61 -7.23 3.01
N ARG A 226 -12.67 -8.49 3.46
CA ARG A 226 -13.89 -9.07 4.02
C ARG A 226 -14.37 -8.32 5.26
N ARG A 227 -13.46 -7.96 6.18
CA ARG A 227 -13.78 -7.15 7.35
C ARG A 227 -14.33 -5.79 6.94
N SER A 228 -13.66 -5.11 6.00
CA SER A 228 -14.10 -3.83 5.47
C SER A 228 -15.48 -3.92 4.81
N TYR A 229 -15.76 -4.96 4.02
CA TYR A 229 -17.08 -5.21 3.42
C TYR A 229 -18.18 -5.25 4.48
N VAL A 230 -17.98 -6.03 5.55
CA VAL A 230 -18.96 -6.15 6.64
C VAL A 230 -19.17 -4.81 7.35
N SER A 231 -18.09 -4.06 7.62
CA SER A 231 -18.17 -2.73 8.23
C SER A 231 -18.91 -1.73 7.35
N CYS A 232 -18.61 -1.68 6.04
CA CYS A 232 -19.28 -0.84 5.06
C CYS A 232 -20.76 -1.15 4.97
N LYS A 233 -21.11 -2.43 4.90
CA LYS A 233 -22.49 -2.89 4.84
C LYS A 233 -23.28 -2.50 6.08
N ARG A 234 -22.74 -2.75 7.29
CA ARG A 234 -23.40 -2.42 8.55
C ARG A 234 -23.54 -0.91 8.76
N PHE A 235 -22.49 -0.16 8.47
CA PHE A 235 -22.54 1.31 8.59
C PHE A 235 -23.51 1.92 7.59
N GLY A 236 -23.50 1.48 6.34
CA GLY A 236 -24.43 1.94 5.31
C GLY A 236 -25.89 1.67 5.67
N ARG A 237 -26.22 0.46 6.15
CA ARG A 237 -27.56 0.14 6.66
C ARG A 237 -27.98 1.05 7.80
N LYS A 238 -27.08 1.32 8.73
CA LYS A 238 -27.34 2.23 9.85
C LYS A 238 -27.58 3.67 9.39
N CYS A 239 -26.83 4.15 8.40
CA CYS A 239 -27.11 5.44 7.77
C CYS A 239 -28.50 5.45 7.14
N ASP A 240 -28.84 4.43 6.36
CA ASP A 240 -30.15 4.31 5.70
C ASP A 240 -31.30 4.23 6.73
N GLU A 241 -31.15 3.50 7.83
CA GLU A 241 -32.12 3.40 8.94
C GLU A 241 -32.32 4.73 9.69
N LEU A 242 -31.25 5.52 9.84
CA LEU A 242 -31.27 6.84 10.47
C LEU A 242 -31.66 7.96 9.49
N GLY A 243 -31.88 7.65 8.21
CA GLY A 243 -32.22 8.62 7.17
C GLY A 243 -31.07 9.54 6.75
N GLU A 244 -29.82 9.12 6.97
CA GLU A 244 -28.61 9.88 6.63
C GLU A 244 -28.08 9.49 5.25
N ASN A 245 -27.83 10.49 4.42
CA ASN A 245 -27.16 10.31 3.13
C ASN A 245 -25.64 10.51 3.27
N LEU A 246 -24.86 9.77 2.49
CA LEU A 246 -23.41 9.91 2.41
C LEU A 246 -23.02 10.49 1.04
N ASP A 247 -22.14 11.49 1.03
CA ASP A 247 -21.45 11.90 -0.18
C ASP A 247 -20.33 10.89 -0.53
N LEU A 248 -19.89 10.91 -1.78
CA LEU A 248 -18.85 9.97 -2.25
C LEU A 248 -17.54 10.11 -1.50
N ASN A 249 -17.20 11.31 -1.05
CA ASN A 249 -15.96 11.55 -0.34
C ASN A 249 -15.99 11.01 1.09
N THR A 250 -17.10 11.18 1.82
CA THR A 250 -17.32 10.60 3.16
C THR A 250 -17.29 9.07 3.06
N ALA A 251 -17.93 8.51 2.03
CA ALA A 251 -17.88 7.08 1.75
C ALA A 251 -16.44 6.60 1.47
N THR A 252 -15.66 7.38 0.71
CA THR A 252 -14.26 7.07 0.39
C THR A 252 -13.39 7.02 1.64
N VAL A 253 -13.50 8.03 2.51
CA VAL A 253 -12.75 8.10 3.78
C VAL A 253 -13.08 6.91 4.68
N PHE A 254 -14.38 6.62 4.86
CA PHE A 254 -14.83 5.49 5.67
C PHE A 254 -14.27 4.15 5.16
N VAL A 255 -14.35 3.93 3.84
CA VAL A 255 -13.79 2.72 3.20
C VAL A 255 -12.29 2.62 3.46
N TYR A 256 -11.53 3.71 3.33
CA TYR A 256 -10.09 3.70 3.62
C TYR A 256 -9.74 3.40 5.08
N GLU A 257 -10.47 3.95 6.04
CA GLU A 257 -10.28 3.64 7.46
C GLU A 257 -10.54 2.15 7.74
N THR A 258 -11.61 1.57 7.17
CA THR A 258 -11.94 0.16 7.40
C THR A 258 -10.98 -0.84 6.74
N MET A 259 -10.28 -0.43 5.68
CA MET A 259 -9.27 -1.22 4.96
C MET A 259 -7.85 -1.10 5.56
N ARG A 260 -7.72 -0.53 6.75
CA ARG A 260 -6.44 -0.45 7.48
C ARG A 260 -5.78 -1.83 7.62
N LEU A 261 -4.46 -1.89 7.41
CA LEU A 261 -3.71 -3.14 7.53
C LEU A 261 -3.61 -3.61 8.98
N SER A 262 -3.31 -2.73 9.93
CA SER A 262 -3.24 -3.07 11.35
C SER A 262 -4.63 -3.04 12.00
N ALA A 263 -4.88 -3.93 12.96
CA ALA A 263 -6.05 -3.85 13.83
C ALA A 263 -5.86 -2.77 14.91
N HIS A 264 -6.96 -2.30 15.50
CA HIS A 264 -6.88 -1.45 16.69
C HIS A 264 -6.30 -2.24 17.87
N GLY A 265 -5.33 -1.65 18.57
CA GLY A 265 -4.56 -2.34 19.62
C GLY A 265 -3.43 -3.23 19.13
N ALA A 266 -3.09 -3.21 17.83
CA ALA A 266 -1.91 -3.89 17.32
C ALA A 266 -0.64 -3.39 18.03
N ALA A 267 0.17 -4.33 18.53
CA ALA A 267 1.54 -4.06 18.97
C ALA A 267 2.52 -3.89 17.79
N ASN A 268 3.70 -3.32 18.05
CA ASN A 268 4.70 -3.07 17.00
C ASN A 268 5.27 -4.34 16.38
N TYR A 269 5.40 -5.46 17.11
CA TYR A 269 5.84 -6.71 16.49
C TYR A 269 4.86 -7.22 15.41
N HIS A 270 3.55 -7.05 15.61
CA HIS A 270 2.56 -7.35 14.56
C HIS A 270 2.76 -6.44 13.34
N ARG A 271 3.03 -5.15 13.56
CA ARG A 271 3.31 -4.19 12.47
C ARG A 271 4.60 -4.54 11.73
N VAL A 272 5.63 -5.06 12.40
CA VAL A 272 6.85 -5.56 11.75
C VAL A 272 6.55 -6.74 10.82
N VAL A 273 5.72 -7.70 11.25
CA VAL A 273 5.29 -8.82 10.39
C VAL A 273 4.51 -8.30 9.17
N LEU A 274 3.58 -7.35 9.37
CA LEU A 274 2.86 -6.71 8.27
C LEU A 274 3.78 -5.94 7.32
N LEU A 275 4.81 -5.27 7.87
CA LEU A 275 5.80 -4.53 7.09
C LEU A 275 6.56 -5.48 6.17
N TYR A 276 6.99 -6.64 6.69
CA TYR A 276 7.65 -7.67 5.90
C TYR A 276 6.75 -8.14 4.73
N LEU A 277 5.50 -8.53 5.01
CA LEU A 277 4.56 -8.95 3.96
C LEU A 277 4.27 -7.85 2.94
N LEU A 278 4.21 -6.59 3.38
CA LEU A 278 4.02 -5.44 2.49
C LEU A 278 5.23 -5.22 1.58
N VAL A 279 6.46 -5.35 2.10
CA VAL A 279 7.69 -5.26 1.31
C VAL A 279 7.74 -6.34 0.23
N GLU A 280 7.37 -7.57 0.55
CA GLU A 280 7.27 -8.66 -0.45
C GLU A 280 6.24 -8.33 -1.55
N GLY A 281 5.13 -7.69 -1.17
CA GLY A 281 4.15 -7.15 -2.13
C GLY A 281 4.70 -6.02 -3.00
N ILE A 282 5.48 -5.09 -2.43
CA ILE A 282 6.13 -3.99 -3.17
C ILE A 282 7.13 -4.54 -4.18
N MET A 283 7.94 -5.53 -3.80
CA MET A 283 8.87 -6.17 -4.72
C MET A 283 8.13 -6.78 -5.91
N SER A 284 7.10 -7.59 -5.65
CA SER A 284 6.25 -8.16 -6.70
C SER A 284 5.69 -7.08 -7.64
N ASP A 285 5.26 -5.95 -7.08
CA ASP A 285 4.72 -4.85 -7.87
C ASP A 285 5.77 -4.15 -8.74
N LEU A 286 7.00 -3.99 -8.23
CA LEU A 286 8.14 -3.44 -8.96
C LEU A 286 8.49 -4.32 -10.17
N PHE A 287 8.43 -5.64 -10.02
CA PHE A 287 8.70 -6.56 -11.12
C PHE A 287 7.61 -6.54 -12.18
N LEU A 288 6.35 -6.47 -11.78
CA LEU A 288 5.27 -6.36 -12.75
C LEU A 288 5.29 -5.05 -13.53
N LEU A 289 5.82 -3.98 -12.94
CA LEU A 289 5.99 -2.71 -13.63
C LEU A 289 6.96 -2.86 -14.80
N VAL A 290 7.99 -3.69 -14.64
CA VAL A 290 8.91 -4.09 -15.72
C VAL A 290 8.27 -5.16 -16.62
N ALA A 291 7.36 -5.97 -16.07
CA ALA A 291 6.73 -7.10 -16.77
C ALA A 291 5.49 -6.82 -17.60
N THR A 292 4.98 -5.60 -17.57
CA THR A 292 3.70 -5.27 -18.19
C THR A 292 3.88 -4.13 -19.18
N ASP A 293 3.73 -4.43 -20.47
CA ASP A 293 3.68 -3.39 -21.49
C ASP A 293 2.32 -2.67 -21.50
N GLU A 294 2.30 -1.46 -22.06
CA GLU A 294 1.09 -0.69 -22.41
C GLU A 294 0.27 -0.12 -21.22
N MET A 295 -1.06 -0.01 -21.35
CA MET A 295 -1.94 0.67 -20.39
C MET A 295 -1.95 0.03 -19.00
N PHE A 296 -1.61 -1.26 -18.90
CA PHE A 296 -1.55 -1.95 -17.61
C PHE A 296 -0.31 -1.57 -16.79
N ALA A 297 0.76 -1.07 -17.42
CA ALA A 297 1.95 -0.54 -16.73
C ALA A 297 1.56 0.60 -15.77
N TRP A 298 0.67 1.49 -16.23
CA TRP A 298 0.17 2.62 -15.43
C TRP A 298 -0.55 2.19 -14.16
N LEU A 299 -1.40 1.15 -14.23
CA LEU A 299 -2.06 0.60 -13.06
C LEU A 299 -1.04 0.03 -12.06
N GLN A 300 0.04 -0.55 -12.57
CA GLN A 300 1.10 -1.12 -11.77
C GLN A 300 1.94 -0.05 -11.06
N TYR A 301 2.27 1.04 -11.75
CA TYR A 301 2.91 2.22 -11.14
C TYR A 301 2.06 2.83 -10.02
N ILE A 302 0.73 2.92 -10.21
CA ILE A 302 -0.20 3.41 -9.18
C ILE A 302 -0.22 2.45 -7.98
N SER A 303 -0.28 1.13 -8.20
CA SER A 303 -0.23 0.12 -7.14
C SER A 303 1.06 0.21 -6.33
N PHE A 304 2.20 0.35 -7.02
CA PHE A 304 3.51 0.52 -6.39
C PHE A 304 3.55 1.76 -5.48
N GLY A 305 3.10 2.92 -5.98
CA GLY A 305 2.98 4.14 -5.18
C GLY A 305 2.06 3.99 -3.96
N TYR A 306 0.91 3.32 -4.13
CA TYR A 306 -0.02 3.05 -3.04
C TYR A 306 0.60 2.17 -1.95
N ASN A 307 1.29 1.09 -2.33
CA ASN A 307 1.97 0.21 -1.37
C ASN A 307 3.14 0.92 -0.68
N LEU A 308 3.87 1.79 -1.38
CA LEU A 308 4.91 2.62 -0.79
C LEU A 308 4.36 3.63 0.24
N SER A 309 3.20 4.21 -0.04
CA SER A 309 2.50 5.02 0.96
C SER A 309 2.05 4.20 2.17
N GLY A 310 1.56 2.99 1.93
CA GLY A 310 1.22 2.03 3.00
C GLY A 310 2.42 1.71 3.90
N LEU A 311 3.62 1.58 3.31
CA LEU A 311 4.88 1.34 4.03
C LEU A 311 5.17 2.51 4.99
N VAL A 312 5.18 3.73 4.47
CA VAL A 312 5.47 4.95 5.25
C VAL A 312 4.45 5.16 6.35
N LEU A 313 3.18 4.89 6.07
CA LEU A 313 2.12 4.98 7.06
C LEU A 313 2.31 3.95 8.18
N LEU A 314 2.61 2.69 7.86
CA LEU A 314 2.80 1.64 8.87
C LEU A 314 4.04 1.92 9.74
N LEU A 315 5.11 2.46 9.14
CA LEU A 315 6.29 2.96 9.86
C LEU A 315 5.90 4.09 10.83
N PHE A 316 5.11 5.05 10.37
CA PHE A 316 4.64 6.14 11.23
C PHE A 316 3.73 5.65 12.36
N GLU A 317 2.84 4.69 12.11
CA GLU A 317 2.03 4.07 13.17
C GLU A 317 2.89 3.41 14.27
N MET A 318 4.03 2.82 13.89
CA MET A 318 4.95 2.25 14.88
C MET A 318 5.60 3.33 15.74
N ILE A 319 6.04 4.44 15.13
CA ILE A 319 6.62 5.60 15.84
C ILE A 319 5.57 6.23 16.76
N GLU A 320 4.34 6.40 16.29
CA GLU A 320 3.22 6.92 17.08
C GLU A 320 2.93 6.02 18.28
N ASN A 321 2.93 4.70 18.09
CA ASN A 321 2.71 3.72 19.17
C ASN A 321 3.84 3.70 20.21
N MET A 322 5.04 4.18 19.87
CA MET A 322 6.14 4.31 20.83
C MET A 322 6.00 5.54 21.74
N GLY A 323 5.11 6.48 21.43
CA GLY A 323 4.89 7.70 22.23
C GLY A 323 6.06 8.70 22.16
N TRP A 324 6.92 8.60 21.15
CA TRP A 324 8.12 9.45 21.03
C TRP A 324 7.83 10.88 20.56
N LEU A 325 6.64 11.14 20.06
CA LEU A 325 6.23 12.44 19.54
C LEU A 325 5.33 13.15 20.54
N ASN A 326 5.60 14.43 20.81
CA ASN A 326 4.62 15.27 21.49
C ASN A 326 3.38 15.48 20.61
N GLU A 327 2.25 15.87 21.21
CA GLU A 327 0.97 15.97 20.51
C GLU A 327 1.00 16.98 19.35
N ARG A 328 1.64 18.15 19.53
CA ARG A 328 1.72 19.17 18.46
C ARG A 328 2.48 18.65 17.24
N THR A 329 3.62 18.00 17.44
CA THR A 329 4.43 17.40 16.38
C THR A 329 3.69 16.24 15.72
N ARG A 330 3.05 15.37 16.52
CA ARG A 330 2.24 14.25 16.03
C ARG A 330 1.13 14.74 15.09
N LEU A 331 0.36 15.74 15.52
CA LEU A 331 -0.73 16.33 14.73
C LEU A 331 -0.22 17.03 13.48
N CYS A 332 0.87 17.79 13.59
CA CYS A 332 1.50 18.46 12.45
C CYS A 332 1.91 17.45 11.36
N ILE A 333 2.60 16.38 11.74
CA ILE A 333 3.00 15.32 10.82
C ILE A 333 1.77 14.65 10.21
N LYS A 334 0.77 14.26 11.02
CA LYS A 334 -0.46 13.62 10.52
C LYS A 334 -1.21 14.51 9.52
N ARG A 335 -1.40 15.79 9.83
CA ARG A 335 -2.16 16.71 8.97
C ARG A 335 -1.42 17.08 7.68
N LEU A 336 -0.09 17.20 7.71
CA LEU A 336 0.73 17.49 6.53
C LEU A 336 0.94 16.27 5.62
N LEU A 337 1.30 15.12 6.20
CA LEU A 337 1.77 13.95 5.45
C LEU A 337 0.70 12.88 5.25
N PHE A 338 -0.24 12.79 6.20
CA PHE A 338 -1.22 11.70 6.28
C PHE A 338 -2.63 12.28 6.28
N SER A 339 -2.96 13.08 5.27
CA SER A 339 -4.31 13.62 5.06
C SER A 339 -4.99 13.01 3.84
N TYR A 340 -6.30 12.79 3.95
CA TYR A 340 -7.10 12.20 2.86
C TYR A 340 -7.10 13.06 1.60
N GLU A 341 -7.05 14.38 1.78
CA GLU A 341 -7.04 15.34 0.67
C GLU A 341 -5.72 15.33 -0.08
N SER A 342 -4.60 14.92 0.52
CA SER A 342 -3.30 14.83 -0.14
C SER A 342 -2.97 13.41 -0.63
N SER A 343 -3.63 12.40 -0.04
CA SER A 343 -3.51 11.00 -0.41
C SER A 343 -3.80 10.75 -1.89
N LEU A 344 -3.14 9.75 -2.48
CA LEU A 344 -3.19 9.34 -3.89
C LEU A 344 -2.59 10.32 -4.90
N PHE A 345 -2.38 11.58 -4.55
CA PHE A 345 -1.84 12.55 -5.50
C PHE A 345 -0.35 12.37 -5.76
N GLY A 346 0.42 12.18 -4.69
CA GLY A 346 1.86 11.89 -4.80
C GLY A 346 2.08 10.58 -5.54
N GLU A 347 1.24 9.59 -5.27
CA GLU A 347 1.28 8.27 -5.90
C GLU A 347 0.98 8.36 -7.40
N LEU A 348 -0.04 9.13 -7.79
CA LEU A 348 -0.39 9.34 -9.20
C LEU A 348 0.69 10.14 -9.95
N LEU A 349 1.20 11.22 -9.37
CA LEU A 349 2.27 12.01 -9.98
C LEU A 349 3.57 11.21 -10.08
N SER A 350 3.88 10.39 -9.06
CA SER A 350 5.01 9.47 -9.09
C SER A 350 4.85 8.50 -10.24
N ALA A 351 3.67 7.90 -10.42
CA ALA A 351 3.41 6.98 -11.51
C ALA A 351 3.67 7.58 -12.91
N ILE A 352 3.38 8.87 -13.10
CA ILE A 352 3.65 9.58 -14.37
C ILE A 352 5.16 9.72 -14.63
N GLY A 353 5.94 10.08 -13.61
CA GLY A 353 7.37 10.38 -13.77
C GLY A 353 8.32 9.19 -13.58
N GLN A 354 7.83 8.05 -13.11
CA GLN A 354 8.68 6.98 -12.60
C GLN A 354 9.52 6.29 -13.69
N SER A 355 9.00 6.09 -14.90
CA SER A 355 9.78 5.51 -16.01
C SER A 355 10.96 6.40 -16.41
N HIS A 356 10.74 7.71 -16.47
CA HIS A 356 11.80 8.70 -16.73
C HIS A 356 12.83 8.73 -15.60
N PHE A 357 12.38 8.68 -14.34
CA PHE A 357 13.27 8.62 -13.19
C PHE A 357 14.16 7.37 -13.23
N LEU A 358 13.59 6.18 -13.44
CA LEU A 358 14.35 4.94 -13.53
C LEU A 358 15.35 4.94 -14.68
N THR A 359 14.94 5.42 -15.86
CA THR A 359 15.83 5.55 -17.03
C THR A 359 16.98 6.53 -16.75
N SER A 360 16.68 7.68 -16.15
CA SER A 360 17.71 8.66 -15.77
C SER A 360 18.68 8.08 -14.72
N LEU A 361 18.17 7.28 -13.79
CA LEU A 361 18.99 6.65 -12.77
C LEU A 361 19.92 5.60 -13.39
N SER A 362 19.43 4.81 -14.34
CA SER A 362 20.26 3.92 -15.13
C SER A 362 21.35 4.70 -15.89
N HIS A 363 21.06 5.86 -16.46
CA HIS A 363 22.11 6.65 -17.14
C HIS A 363 23.13 7.34 -16.22
N SER A 364 22.93 7.31 -14.90
CA SER A 364 23.88 7.87 -13.92
C SER A 364 25.13 7.00 -13.73
N ASP A 365 26.05 7.48 -12.89
CA ASP A 365 27.28 6.77 -12.52
C ASP A 365 27.04 5.41 -11.85
N LEU A 366 25.80 5.09 -11.47
CA LEU A 366 25.41 3.76 -10.98
C LEU A 366 25.73 2.64 -11.98
N LYS A 367 25.75 2.93 -13.29
CA LYS A 367 26.10 1.95 -14.32
C LYS A 367 27.53 1.42 -14.16
N ASP A 368 28.42 2.20 -13.56
CA ASP A 368 29.84 1.89 -13.41
C ASP A 368 30.14 1.22 -12.04
N SER A 369 29.10 0.80 -11.31
CA SER A 369 29.22 0.27 -9.95
C SER A 369 29.57 -1.22 -9.83
N GLY A 370 29.85 -1.90 -10.95
CA GLY A 370 30.14 -3.34 -10.96
C GLY A 370 31.37 -3.75 -10.15
N SER A 371 32.42 -2.91 -10.13
CA SER A 371 33.62 -3.16 -9.30
C SER A 371 33.29 -3.18 -7.80
N THR A 372 32.48 -2.22 -7.34
CA THR A 372 32.01 -2.14 -5.94
C THR A 372 31.13 -3.33 -5.57
N ALA A 373 30.22 -3.71 -6.47
CA ALA A 373 29.36 -4.86 -6.24
C ALA A 373 30.15 -6.17 -6.12
N ARG A 374 31.19 -6.37 -6.93
CA ARG A 374 32.10 -7.52 -6.82
C ARG A 374 32.90 -7.50 -5.50
N ALA A 375 33.27 -6.31 -5.01
CA ALA A 375 34.03 -6.17 -3.78
C ALA A 375 33.21 -6.45 -2.51
N VAL A 376 31.94 -6.04 -2.47
CA VAL A 376 31.08 -6.19 -1.28
C VAL A 376 30.18 -7.43 -1.37
N SER A 377 29.44 -7.56 -2.47
CA SER A 377 28.52 -8.64 -2.86
C SER A 377 27.41 -8.04 -3.72
N TYR A 378 27.02 -8.74 -4.80
CA TYR A 378 25.87 -8.36 -5.62
C TYR A 378 24.57 -8.21 -4.82
N TYR A 379 24.39 -9.02 -3.76
CA TYR A 379 23.20 -8.94 -2.91
C TYR A 379 23.16 -7.63 -2.11
N VAL A 380 24.24 -7.30 -1.40
CA VAL A 380 24.32 -6.08 -0.58
C VAL A 380 24.25 -4.84 -1.45
N TRP A 381 24.95 -4.85 -2.59
CA TRP A 381 24.92 -3.73 -3.52
C TRP A 381 23.54 -3.55 -4.17
N GLY A 382 22.84 -4.65 -4.47
CA GLY A 382 21.45 -4.62 -4.90
C GLY A 382 20.53 -3.93 -3.89
N LEU A 383 20.69 -4.19 -2.58
CA LEU A 383 19.91 -3.49 -1.54
C LEU A 383 20.18 -1.98 -1.54
N VAL A 384 21.44 -1.57 -1.72
CA VAL A 384 21.81 -0.15 -1.83
C VAL A 384 21.14 0.46 -3.07
N GLY A 385 21.22 -0.21 -4.22
CA GLY A 385 20.59 0.27 -5.46
C GLY A 385 19.06 0.42 -5.35
N HIS A 386 18.38 -0.55 -4.72
CA HIS A 386 16.95 -0.42 -4.41
C HIS A 386 16.67 0.75 -3.46
N GLY A 387 17.53 0.98 -2.46
CA GLY A 387 17.45 2.14 -1.57
C GLY A 387 17.52 3.46 -2.35
N VAL A 388 18.40 3.55 -3.34
CA VAL A 388 18.54 4.71 -4.23
C VAL A 388 17.30 4.93 -5.11
N ILE A 389 16.51 3.89 -5.39
CA ILE A 389 15.22 4.05 -6.07
C ILE A 389 14.11 4.44 -5.09
N VAL A 390 13.96 3.65 -4.02
CA VAL A 390 12.80 3.72 -3.14
C VAL A 390 12.80 4.99 -2.29
N LEU A 391 13.96 5.42 -1.76
CA LEU A 391 14.03 6.59 -0.88
C LEU A 391 13.68 7.91 -1.61
N PRO A 392 14.19 8.20 -2.82
CA PRO A 392 13.76 9.38 -3.57
C PRO A 392 12.29 9.34 -3.96
N LEU A 393 11.73 8.17 -4.31
CA LEU A 393 10.31 8.04 -4.62
C LEU A 393 9.45 8.32 -3.38
N ILE A 394 9.82 7.79 -2.20
CA ILE A 394 9.19 8.18 -0.93
C ILE A 394 9.29 9.69 -0.74
N GLY A 395 10.50 10.25 -0.85
CA GLY A 395 10.75 11.69 -0.67
C GLY A 395 9.87 12.55 -1.58
N PHE A 396 9.73 12.15 -2.85
CA PHE A 396 8.87 12.81 -3.83
C PHE A 396 7.38 12.73 -3.43
N ILE A 397 6.86 11.54 -3.14
CA ILE A 397 5.46 11.35 -2.72
C ILE A 397 5.15 12.20 -1.49
N MET A 398 6.03 12.18 -0.49
CA MET A 398 5.86 12.96 0.74
C MET A 398 5.92 14.46 0.48
N SER A 399 6.84 14.92 -0.37
CA SER A 399 6.94 16.34 -0.77
C SER A 399 5.69 16.83 -1.47
N VAL A 400 5.15 16.04 -2.41
CA VAL A 400 3.90 16.35 -3.10
C VAL A 400 2.74 16.43 -2.10
N ARG A 401 2.68 15.51 -1.13
CA ARG A 401 1.64 15.52 -0.08
C ARG A 401 1.71 16.79 0.77
N ILE A 402 2.90 17.19 1.20
CA ILE A 402 3.14 18.43 1.94
C ILE A 402 2.64 19.63 1.12
N VAL A 403 3.11 19.78 -0.12
CA VAL A 403 2.75 20.91 -0.99
C VAL A 403 1.23 20.96 -1.19
N ARG A 404 0.61 19.80 -1.47
CA ARG A 404 -0.84 19.71 -1.65
C ARG A 404 -1.60 20.08 -0.38
N ALA A 405 -1.18 19.59 0.79
CA ALA A 405 -1.80 19.95 2.06
C ALA A 405 -1.68 21.45 2.34
N ILE A 406 -0.49 22.04 2.16
CA ILE A 406 -0.23 23.47 2.32
C ILE A 406 -1.09 24.31 1.37
N THR A 407 -1.08 23.99 0.07
CA THR A 407 -1.86 24.73 -0.93
C THR A 407 -3.37 24.59 -0.66
N TYR A 408 -3.83 23.40 -0.28
CA TYR A 408 -5.23 23.17 0.07
C TYR A 408 -5.65 24.03 1.27
N MET A 409 -4.85 24.04 2.33
CA MET A 409 -5.13 24.82 3.53
C MET A 409 -5.08 26.31 3.25
N ARG A 410 -4.10 26.76 2.44
CA ARG A 410 -4.00 28.16 2.02
C ARG A 410 -5.22 28.63 1.26
N TRP A 411 -5.75 27.79 0.37
CA TRP A 411 -6.94 28.11 -0.40
C TRP A 411 -8.20 28.13 0.49
N ARG A 412 -8.33 27.17 1.41
CA ARG A 412 -9.56 27.01 2.20
C ARG A 412 -9.65 27.90 3.44
N TYR A 413 -8.54 28.11 4.14
CA TYR A 413 -8.49 28.82 5.43
C TYR A 413 -7.59 30.07 5.41
N GLY A 414 -7.09 30.46 4.22
CA GLY A 414 -6.22 31.63 4.08
C GLY A 414 -4.82 31.39 4.65
N VAL A 415 -4.20 32.43 5.22
CA VAL A 415 -2.81 32.37 5.74
C VAL A 415 -2.74 31.75 7.15
N ASP A 416 -3.85 31.21 7.67
CA ASP A 416 -3.89 30.63 9.01
C ASP A 416 -3.31 29.20 9.03
N TRP A 417 -2.02 29.11 9.31
CA TRP A 417 -1.28 27.84 9.43
C TRP A 417 -1.58 27.08 10.73
N ASN A 418 -2.34 27.67 11.66
CA ASN A 418 -2.58 27.07 12.97
C ASN A 418 -3.32 25.74 12.86
N VAL A 419 -4.09 25.50 11.80
CA VAL A 419 -4.79 24.21 11.60
C VAL A 419 -3.83 23.03 11.60
N PHE A 420 -2.55 23.18 11.24
CA PHE A 420 -1.60 22.05 11.29
C PHE A 420 -1.17 21.68 12.72
N VAL A 421 -1.21 22.63 13.67
CA VAL A 421 -0.65 22.45 15.02
C VAL A 421 -1.69 22.58 16.13
N ALA A 422 -2.85 23.17 15.84
CA ALA A 422 -3.88 23.46 16.82
C ALA A 422 -4.47 22.17 17.42
N PRO A 423 -4.66 22.11 18.74
CA PRO A 423 -5.24 20.94 19.38
C PRO A 423 -6.69 20.74 18.92
N CYS A 424 -7.09 19.49 18.79
CA CYS A 424 -8.48 19.09 18.57
C CYS A 424 -8.76 17.86 19.43
N SER A 425 -9.68 17.99 20.39
CA SER A 425 -10.00 16.95 21.37
C SER A 425 -10.45 15.63 20.74
N VAL A 426 -11.06 15.69 19.54
CA VAL A 426 -11.41 14.51 18.73
C VAL A 426 -10.17 13.84 18.16
N ASP A 427 -9.19 14.58 17.62
CA ASP A 427 -7.93 13.99 17.13
C ASP A 427 -7.12 13.31 18.25
N THR A 428 -7.16 13.91 19.45
CA THR A 428 -6.53 13.34 20.64
C THR A 428 -7.25 12.07 21.08
N THR A 429 -8.59 12.07 21.08
CA THR A 429 -9.41 10.91 21.45
C THR A 429 -9.29 9.77 20.44
N LEU A 430 -9.27 10.08 19.13
CA LEU A 430 -9.05 9.10 18.08
C LEU A 430 -7.63 8.54 18.15
N GLY A 431 -6.61 9.38 18.35
CA GLY A 431 -5.23 8.93 18.52
C GLY A 431 -4.76 8.02 17.37
N MET A 432 -4.47 6.76 17.70
CA MET A 432 -4.08 5.71 16.74
C MET A 432 -5.27 5.00 16.07
N LEU A 433 -6.51 5.23 16.51
CA LEU A 433 -7.72 4.65 15.93
C LEU A 433 -8.03 5.25 14.56
N SER A 434 -7.56 6.46 14.25
CA SER A 434 -7.60 7.02 12.91
C SER A 434 -6.29 6.75 12.15
N LYS A 435 -6.44 6.35 10.89
CA LYS A 435 -5.33 6.13 9.97
C LYS A 435 -4.76 7.45 9.47
N MET A 436 -5.64 8.36 9.05
CA MET A 436 -5.29 9.63 8.40
C MET A 436 -6.24 10.75 8.86
N MET A 437 -5.86 12.00 8.65
CA MET A 437 -6.69 13.17 9.00
C MET A 437 -7.48 13.68 7.80
N MET A 438 -8.61 14.34 8.06
CA MET A 438 -9.48 14.92 7.04
C MET A 438 -9.42 16.44 7.13
N LEU A 439 -8.52 17.07 6.38
CA LEU A 439 -8.25 18.52 6.46
C LEU A 439 -9.48 19.36 6.17
N ARG A 440 -10.28 18.98 5.16
CA ARG A 440 -11.52 19.68 4.81
C ARG A 440 -12.61 19.54 5.89
N GLY A 441 -12.43 18.52 6.73
CA GLY A 441 -13.31 18.19 7.83
C GLY A 441 -13.24 19.17 8.98
N TYR A 442 -12.20 20.00 9.06
CA TYR A 442 -12.07 20.99 10.13
C TYR A 442 -12.89 22.25 9.90
N GLU A 443 -13.23 22.93 10.98
CA GLU A 443 -13.69 24.31 11.02
C GLU A 443 -13.27 24.98 12.32
N TRP A 444 -13.14 26.31 12.27
CA TRP A 444 -12.88 27.12 13.45
C TRP A 444 -14.21 27.55 14.06
N MET A 445 -14.40 27.21 15.34
CA MET A 445 -15.55 27.59 16.14
C MET A 445 -15.04 28.31 17.38
N GLU A 446 -15.35 29.60 17.53
CA GLU A 446 -14.94 30.41 18.70
C GLU A 446 -13.42 30.38 18.98
N GLY A 447 -12.59 30.29 17.93
CA GLY A 447 -11.13 30.21 18.05
C GLY A 447 -10.59 28.81 18.36
N GLU A 448 -11.46 27.80 18.43
CA GLU A 448 -11.11 26.39 18.64
C GLU A 448 -11.30 25.56 17.36
N LEU A 449 -10.40 24.59 17.13
CA LEU A 449 -10.44 23.75 15.94
C LEU A 449 -11.35 22.53 16.17
N CYS A 450 -12.41 22.42 15.39
CA CYS A 450 -13.43 21.37 15.49
C CYS A 450 -13.60 20.59 14.19
N TYR A 451 -14.01 19.33 14.28
CA TYR A 451 -14.49 18.55 13.15
C TYR A 451 -15.97 18.83 12.87
N LYS A 452 -16.27 19.06 11.60
CA LYS A 452 -17.62 19.08 11.05
C LYS A 452 -18.31 17.73 11.23
N ARG A 453 -19.63 17.79 11.27
CA ARG A 453 -20.52 16.62 11.31
C ARG A 453 -20.22 15.58 10.22
N ASP A 454 -20.02 16.04 8.98
CA ASP A 454 -19.71 15.13 7.87
C ASP A 454 -18.35 14.45 8.02
N ALA A 455 -17.39 15.10 8.68
CA ALA A 455 -16.10 14.47 8.97
C ALA A 455 -16.23 13.42 10.07
N LEU A 456 -17.00 13.69 11.13
CA LEU A 456 -17.32 12.70 12.15
C LEU A 456 -17.98 11.47 11.51
N LYS A 457 -18.95 11.69 10.60
CA LYS A 457 -19.57 10.62 9.80
C LYS A 457 -18.56 9.86 8.94
N ALA A 458 -17.61 10.56 8.31
CA ALA A 458 -16.59 9.96 7.46
C ALA A 458 -15.68 9.00 8.23
N PHE A 459 -15.36 9.32 9.48
CA PHE A 459 -14.61 8.43 10.37
C PHE A 459 -15.46 7.31 10.98
N GLY A 460 -16.76 7.25 10.69
CA GLY A 460 -17.67 6.26 11.27
C GLY A 460 -18.01 6.52 12.73
N ILE A 461 -17.83 7.76 13.20
CA ILE A 461 -18.10 8.16 14.58
C ILE A 461 -19.60 8.30 14.77
N LEU A 462 -20.10 7.69 15.83
CA LEU A 462 -21.49 7.73 16.24
C LEU A 462 -21.60 8.41 17.60
N ARG A 463 -22.73 9.11 17.79
CA ARG A 463 -23.18 9.57 19.10
C ARG A 463 -23.84 8.41 19.81
N MET A 464 -23.44 8.14 21.04
CA MET A 464 -24.18 7.27 21.96
C MET A 464 -24.76 8.13 23.08
N GLU A 465 -26.04 7.92 23.40
CA GLU A 465 -26.70 8.54 24.54
C GLU A 465 -27.07 7.46 25.57
N GLU A 466 -26.69 7.69 26.82
CA GLU A 466 -26.96 6.82 27.96
C GLU A 466 -27.11 7.68 29.22
N ASP A 467 -28.22 7.52 29.93
CA ASP A 467 -28.54 8.25 31.18
C ASP A 467 -28.40 9.79 31.07
N GLY A 468 -28.71 10.34 29.90
CA GLY A 468 -28.62 11.78 29.61
C GLY A 468 -27.19 12.29 29.36
N ALA A 469 -26.20 11.41 29.33
CA ALA A 469 -24.83 11.72 28.93
C ALA A 469 -24.57 11.30 27.48
N GLU A 470 -23.81 12.11 26.75
CA GLU A 470 -23.41 11.84 25.38
C GLU A 470 -21.96 11.31 25.32
N PHE A 471 -21.76 10.32 24.48
CA PHE A 471 -20.49 9.64 24.29
C PHE A 471 -20.13 9.51 22.82
N LEU A 472 -18.83 9.47 22.55
CA LEU A 472 -18.27 9.19 21.25
C LEU A 472 -18.07 7.68 21.11
N ALA A 473 -18.77 7.06 20.17
CA ALA A 473 -18.69 5.64 19.88
C ALA A 473 -18.12 5.38 18.49
N LEU A 474 -17.26 4.37 18.38
CA LEU A 474 -16.63 3.95 17.12
C LEU A 474 -16.60 2.43 17.05
N ARG A 475 -16.70 1.86 15.84
CA ARG A 475 -16.46 0.43 15.66
C ARG A 475 -14.97 0.14 15.67
N LYS A 476 -14.51 -0.71 16.59
CA LYS A 476 -13.10 -1.15 16.59
C LYS A 476 -12.86 -2.19 15.50
N LEU A 477 -11.74 -2.07 14.81
CA LEU A 477 -11.29 -3.06 13.83
C LEU A 477 -10.42 -4.11 14.53
N CYS A 478 -10.85 -5.36 14.47
CA CYS A 478 -10.08 -6.50 14.95
C CYS A 478 -9.39 -7.23 13.79
N TRP A 479 -8.42 -8.10 14.11
CA TRP A 479 -7.59 -8.77 13.10
C TRP A 479 -8.40 -9.63 12.12
N PHE A 480 -9.19 -10.57 12.63
CA PHE A 480 -9.85 -11.59 11.81
C PHE A 480 -11.38 -11.57 11.89
N HIS A 481 -11.95 -11.07 12.99
CA HIS A 481 -13.38 -11.11 13.25
C HIS A 481 -14.05 -9.74 13.11
N VAL A 482 -15.36 -9.75 12.87
CA VAL A 482 -16.23 -8.55 12.95
C VAL A 482 -17.45 -8.85 13.82
N PRO A 483 -17.31 -8.86 15.15
CA PRO A 483 -18.39 -9.14 16.07
C PRO A 483 -19.59 -8.26 15.82
N ARG A 484 -20.71 -8.86 16.20
CA ARG A 484 -22.01 -8.25 16.04
C ARG A 484 -22.19 -7.05 16.97
N HIS A 485 -21.41 -6.97 18.07
CA HIS A 485 -21.57 -5.97 19.14
C HIS A 485 -20.23 -5.25 19.46
N GLU A 486 -19.70 -4.44 18.53
CA GLU A 486 -18.34 -3.86 18.64
C GLU A 486 -18.28 -2.33 18.61
N LEU A 487 -19.41 -1.65 18.75
CA LEU A 487 -19.31 -0.23 19.02
C LEU A 487 -18.68 -0.07 20.40
N ALA A 488 -17.52 0.55 20.44
CA ALA A 488 -16.81 0.90 21.66
C ALA A 488 -16.98 2.38 21.90
N VAL A 489 -17.35 2.74 23.13
CA VAL A 489 -17.28 4.12 23.60
C VAL A 489 -15.82 4.45 23.86
N ILE A 490 -15.32 5.53 23.26
CA ILE A 490 -13.91 5.93 23.36
C ILE A 490 -13.72 7.33 23.96
N GLY A 491 -14.79 8.12 24.07
CA GLY A 491 -14.74 9.42 24.74
C GLY A 491 -16.09 9.88 25.29
N ALA A 492 -16.06 10.72 26.31
CA ALA A 492 -17.21 11.43 26.85
C ALA A 492 -17.33 12.80 26.18
N VAL A 493 -18.54 13.21 25.82
CA VAL A 493 -18.79 14.48 25.13
C VAL A 493 -19.37 15.49 26.11
N SER A 494 -18.74 16.65 26.20
CA SER A 494 -19.21 17.78 27.01
C SER A 494 -19.25 19.05 26.16
N GLY A 495 -20.45 19.46 25.73
CA GLY A 495 -20.62 20.55 24.78
C GLY A 495 -20.01 20.19 23.44
N GLN A 496 -19.00 20.95 23.00
CA GLN A 496 -18.24 20.67 21.77
C GLN A 496 -16.99 19.79 22.01
N ARG A 497 -16.58 19.57 23.27
CA ARG A 497 -15.32 18.90 23.59
C ARG A 497 -15.51 17.41 23.82
N VAL A 498 -14.47 16.63 23.51
CA VAL A 498 -14.43 15.19 23.74
C VAL A 498 -13.26 14.85 24.65
N GLU A 499 -13.53 14.21 25.79
CA GLU A 499 -12.50 13.73 26.70
C GLU A 499 -12.35 12.21 26.54
N PRO A 500 -11.13 11.69 26.34
CA PRO A 500 -10.91 10.25 26.29
C PRO A 500 -11.41 9.57 27.57
N CYS A 501 -12.09 8.44 27.43
CA CYS A 501 -12.58 7.66 28.57
C CYS A 501 -12.11 6.21 28.50
N THR A 502 -12.30 5.46 29.58
CA THR A 502 -12.06 4.01 29.56
C THR A 502 -12.97 3.36 28.52
N GLU A 503 -12.35 2.62 27.61
CA GLU A 503 -13.10 1.94 26.55
C GLU A 503 -14.12 0.97 27.15
N ARG A 504 -15.36 1.01 26.65
CA ARG A 504 -16.43 0.11 27.07
C ARG A 504 -17.40 -0.20 25.93
N PRO A 505 -18.14 -1.31 25.99
CA PRO A 505 -19.18 -1.61 25.01
C PRO A 505 -20.24 -0.50 24.94
N CYS A 506 -20.72 -0.21 23.75
CA CYS A 506 -21.86 0.64 23.49
C CYS A 506 -23.14 -0.10 23.86
N LEU A 507 -23.92 0.43 24.81
CA LEU A 507 -25.17 -0.15 25.28
C LEU A 507 -26.39 0.78 25.05
N GLY A 508 -26.15 2.04 24.71
CA GLY A 508 -27.18 3.08 24.61
C GLY A 508 -27.88 3.17 23.25
N VAL A 509 -28.55 4.31 23.05
CA VAL A 509 -29.14 4.69 21.75
C VAL A 509 -28.05 5.35 20.92
N VAL A 510 -27.93 4.93 19.67
CA VAL A 510 -26.95 5.50 18.72
C VAL A 510 -27.61 6.42 17.72
N GLY A 511 -26.90 7.49 17.39
CA GLY A 511 -27.24 8.42 16.33
C GLY A 511 -26.01 9.10 15.78
N PHE A 512 -26.21 10.19 15.06
CA PHE A 512 -25.13 11.06 14.60
C PHE A 512 -25.12 12.36 15.39
N PHE A 513 -23.96 13.00 15.46
CA PHE A 513 -23.85 14.32 16.06
C PHE A 513 -24.48 15.37 15.14
N ASP A 514 -25.33 16.20 15.72
CA ASP A 514 -25.99 17.34 15.08
C ASP A 514 -25.15 18.63 15.13
N ARG A 515 -23.98 18.57 15.78
CA ARG A 515 -23.02 19.66 15.96
C ARG A 515 -21.57 19.22 15.72
N SER A 516 -20.71 20.20 15.53
CA SER A 516 -19.27 19.98 15.39
C SER A 516 -18.60 19.75 16.74
N LEU A 517 -17.56 18.92 16.75
CA LEU A 517 -16.85 18.51 17.97
C LEU A 517 -15.35 18.75 17.84
N GLY A 518 -14.70 19.22 18.89
CA GLY A 518 -13.25 19.42 18.94
C GLY A 518 -12.82 20.37 20.05
N GLY A 519 -11.89 21.26 19.72
CA GLY A 519 -11.32 22.24 20.64
C GLY A 519 -10.27 21.71 21.59
N SER A 520 -9.75 22.58 22.46
CA SER A 520 -8.61 22.26 23.32
C SER A 520 -9.05 21.56 24.60
N ILE A 521 -8.42 20.44 24.94
CA ILE A 521 -8.51 19.85 26.27
C ILE A 521 -7.55 20.66 27.16
N ALA A 522 -8.06 21.70 27.81
CA ALA A 522 -7.25 22.47 28.75
C ALA A 522 -6.71 21.58 29.89
N GLU A 523 -5.50 21.85 30.38
CA GLU A 523 -4.86 21.21 31.55
C GLU A 523 -5.59 21.48 32.90
N THR A 524 -6.87 21.88 32.89
CA THR A 524 -7.68 22.12 34.09
C THR A 524 -8.24 20.82 34.70
N GLY A 525 -7.50 19.71 34.55
CA GLY A 525 -7.87 18.35 34.96
C GLY A 525 -7.47 17.94 36.38
N ARG A 526 -7.13 18.86 37.30
CA ARG A 526 -6.95 18.50 38.73
C ARG A 526 -8.19 18.78 39.60
N GLN A 527 -9.15 19.58 39.16
CA GLN A 527 -10.32 19.95 39.98
C GLN A 527 -11.63 19.24 39.60
N ARG A 528 -11.80 18.78 38.35
CA ARG A 528 -13.03 18.05 37.94
C ARG A 528 -13.02 16.54 38.18
N LEU A 529 -11.84 15.94 38.34
CA LEU A 529 -11.67 14.51 38.66
C LEU A 529 -12.29 14.14 40.03
N ALA A 530 -12.46 15.10 40.94
CA ALA A 530 -13.10 14.88 42.23
C ALA A 530 -14.63 14.73 42.16
N MET A 531 -15.31 15.29 41.15
CA MET A 531 -16.78 15.25 41.08
C MET A 531 -17.33 14.00 40.37
N ILE A 532 -16.60 13.44 39.40
CA ILE A 532 -17.06 12.25 38.66
C ILE A 532 -16.74 10.95 39.43
N HIS A 533 -15.65 10.93 40.22
CA HIS A 533 -15.29 9.78 41.05
C HIS A 533 -16.25 9.57 42.25
N GLY A 534 -17.10 10.55 42.57
CA GLY A 534 -18.09 10.45 43.64
C GLY A 534 -19.37 9.69 43.30
N ARG A 535 -19.62 9.35 42.02
CA ARG A 535 -20.89 8.71 41.58
C ARG A 535 -20.77 7.32 40.98
N SER A 536 -19.56 6.80 40.75
CA SER A 536 -19.35 5.42 40.26
C SER A 536 -18.77 4.53 41.36
N ARG A 537 -19.54 4.31 42.42
CA ARG A 537 -19.24 3.30 43.46
C ARG A 537 -20.44 2.39 43.67
N SER A 538 -20.76 1.61 42.65
CA SER A 538 -21.42 0.30 42.77
C SER A 538 -21.72 -0.21 41.37
N ILE A 539 -21.00 -1.23 40.90
CA ILE A 539 -21.49 -2.38 40.14
C ILE A 539 -20.27 -3.28 39.85
N LEU A 540 -20.47 -4.59 40.08
CA LEU A 540 -19.51 -5.69 40.08
C LEU A 540 -18.45 -5.66 38.97
N ARG A 541 -17.21 -6.05 39.33
CA ARG A 541 -16.15 -6.46 38.40
C ARG A 541 -16.65 -7.57 37.47
N PRO A 542 -16.51 -7.46 36.14
CA PRO A 542 -16.51 -8.61 35.26
C PRO A 542 -15.11 -9.26 35.22
N ALA A 543 -15.08 -10.58 35.21
CA ALA A 543 -13.87 -11.40 35.11
C ALA A 543 -13.14 -11.23 33.76
N PRO A 544 -11.81 -11.49 33.70
CA PRO A 544 -11.04 -11.36 32.46
C PRO A 544 -11.47 -12.40 31.41
N LEU A 545 -11.72 -11.94 30.18
CA LEU A 545 -11.96 -12.79 29.02
C LEU A 545 -10.64 -13.46 28.60
N HIS A 546 -10.57 -14.77 28.76
CA HIS A 546 -9.48 -15.61 28.28
C HIS A 546 -9.41 -15.60 26.73
N ILE A 547 -8.20 -15.45 26.19
CA ILE A 547 -7.91 -15.32 24.75
C ILE A 547 -7.64 -16.68 24.06
N PHE A 548 -7.74 -17.81 24.77
CA PHE A 548 -7.59 -19.13 24.15
C PHE A 548 -8.60 -20.13 24.74
N PRO A 549 -9.13 -21.07 23.93
CA PRO A 549 -9.80 -22.24 24.48
C PRO A 549 -8.75 -23.11 25.20
N ALA A 550 -9.04 -23.47 26.45
CA ALA A 550 -8.31 -24.53 27.15
C ALA A 550 -8.58 -25.88 26.46
N PRO A 551 -7.66 -26.87 26.56
CA PRO A 551 -7.76 -28.16 25.87
C PRO A 551 -9.05 -28.93 26.14
#